data_AF-A0A0M8WC27-F1
#
_entry.id   AF-A0A0M8WC27-F1
#
_cell.length_a   1.000
_cell.length_b   1.000
_cell.length_c   1.000
_cell.angle_alpha   90.00
_cell.angle_beta   90.00
_cell.angle_gamma   90.00
#
_symmetry.space_group_name_H-M   'P 1'
#
loop_
_entity.id
_entity.type
_entity.pdbx_description
1 polymer ?
#
loop_
_entity_poly.entity_id
_entity_poly.type
_entity_poly.pdbx_seq_one_letter_code
_entity_poly.pdbx_strand_id
1 'polypeptide(L)'
;MTRVDTLLVLAAVVPLLVVAYVASRKRRKRGTSRSATGDTVGESVAVQAETINGGVHVYATMPPPQPRTGNAFADLVSALLAVPCVRDEAGRRLLLSRLRPEISSSVPHQPRARLQVVELVHTCLHYDAGLDDLLRVLRELEGDSIPVRRAATALAVFQKETTTS
;
A
#
# COMPACT_ATOMS: atom_id res chain seq x y z
N MET A 1 15.57 -25.42 28.87
CA MET A 1 14.62 -24.49 29.53
C MET A 1 14.82 -23.09 28.91
N THR A 2 14.41 -22.88 27.65
CA THR A 2 14.87 -21.74 26.82
C THR A 2 13.75 -21.00 26.08
N ARG A 3 12.48 -21.33 26.30
CA ARG A 3 11.33 -20.70 25.62
C ARG A 3 10.77 -19.46 26.33
N VAL A 4 11.11 -19.25 27.60
CA VAL A 4 10.52 -18.18 28.41
C VAL A 4 11.29 -16.85 28.25
N ASP A 5 12.60 -16.91 27.98
CA ASP A 5 13.44 -15.73 27.83
C ASP A 5 13.15 -14.94 26.55
N THR A 6 12.73 -15.59 25.46
CA THR A 6 12.46 -14.92 24.18
C THR A 6 11.19 -14.07 24.23
N LEU A 7 10.17 -14.52 24.97
CA LEU A 7 8.92 -13.77 25.15
C LEU A 7 9.12 -12.53 26.02
N LEU A 8 10.01 -12.59 27.02
CA LEU A 8 10.34 -11.46 27.87
C LEU A 8 11.06 -10.34 27.09
N VAL A 9 11.96 -10.71 26.17
CA VAL A 9 12.68 -9.74 25.32
C VAL A 9 11.72 -9.08 24.31
N LEU A 10 10.82 -9.85 23.69
CA LEU A 10 9.81 -9.30 22.76
C LEU A 10 8.83 -8.34 23.45
N ALA A 11 8.37 -8.68 24.66
CA ALA A 11 7.46 -7.83 25.43
C ALA A 11 8.08 -6.48 25.85
N ALA A 12 9.40 -6.38 25.97
CA ALA A 12 10.11 -5.14 26.31
C ALA A 12 10.44 -4.27 25.08
N VAL A 13 10.64 -4.86 23.90
CA VAL A 13 11.04 -4.14 22.68
C VAL A 13 9.86 -3.48 21.98
N VAL A 14 8.69 -4.12 21.97
CA VAL A 14 7.47 -3.59 21.34
C VAL A 14 7.03 -2.23 21.93
N PRO A 15 6.95 -2.02 23.26
CA PRO A 15 6.57 -0.72 23.80
C PRO A 15 7.63 0.37 23.53
N LEU A 16 8.92 0.01 23.46
CA LEU A 16 10.00 0.94 23.11
C LEU A 16 9.90 1.44 21.66
N LEU A 17 9.55 0.56 20.72
CA LEU A 17 9.30 0.93 19.31
C LEU A 17 8.07 1.83 19.16
N VAL A 18 6.99 1.55 19.88
CA VAL A 18 5.77 2.39 19.87
C VAL A 18 6.07 3.79 20.41
N VAL A 19 6.84 3.90 21.49
CA VAL A 19 7.23 5.20 22.07
C VAL A 19 8.15 6.00 21.13
N ALA A 20 9.13 5.35 20.50
CA ALA A 20 10.00 5.98 19.51
C ALA A 20 9.24 6.46 18.26
N TYR A 21 8.24 5.69 17.82
CA TYR A 21 7.37 6.05 16.70
C TYR A 21 6.49 7.28 17.01
N VAL A 22 5.85 7.32 18.18
CA VAL A 22 5.04 8.48 18.61
C VAL A 22 5.90 9.73 18.77
N ALA A 23 7.13 9.60 19.29
CA ALA A 23 8.07 10.71 19.41
C ALA A 23 8.50 11.29 18.04
N SER A 24 8.67 10.43 17.04
CA SER A 24 9.07 10.83 15.68
C SER A 24 7.98 11.60 14.93
N ARG A 25 6.70 11.37 15.25
CA ARG A 25 5.56 12.09 14.63
C ARG A 25 5.50 13.57 15.03
N LYS A 26 6.03 13.93 16.21
CA LYS A 26 5.89 15.29 16.76
C LYS A 26 6.83 16.33 16.11
N ARG A 27 7.85 15.91 15.35
CA ARG A 27 8.79 16.85 14.68
C ARG A 27 8.36 17.34 13.29
N ARG A 28 7.33 16.76 12.66
CA ARG A 28 6.91 17.12 11.27
C ARG A 28 5.81 18.18 11.15
N LYS A 29 5.63 19.05 12.17
CA LYS A 29 4.59 20.12 12.17
C LYS A 29 5.12 21.56 12.22
N ARG A 30 6.34 21.84 11.73
CA ARG A 30 6.79 23.22 11.47
C ARG A 30 7.42 23.34 10.09
N GLY A 31 6.68 23.92 9.16
CA GLY A 31 7.12 24.17 7.79
C GLY A 31 5.97 24.74 6.96
N THR A 32 5.48 25.91 7.38
CA THR A 32 4.48 26.69 6.64
C THR A 32 5.18 27.51 5.55
N SER A 33 4.70 27.30 4.32
CA SER A 33 4.63 28.17 3.13
C SER A 33 5.74 29.19 2.80
N ARG A 34 6.23 29.11 1.56
CA ARG A 34 6.08 30.23 0.62
C ARG A 34 6.08 29.81 -0.86
N SER A 35 5.13 30.43 -1.55
CA SER A 35 4.73 30.44 -2.96
C SER A 35 5.86 30.51 -4.01
N ALA A 36 5.65 29.86 -5.16
CA ALA A 36 6.14 30.34 -6.45
C ALA A 36 5.25 29.84 -7.60
N THR A 37 4.63 30.80 -8.27
CA THR A 37 3.92 30.74 -9.56
C THR A 37 4.89 30.39 -10.69
N GLY A 38 4.43 29.62 -11.67
CA GLY A 38 5.19 29.38 -12.90
C GLY A 38 4.36 28.59 -13.93
N ASP A 39 3.73 29.33 -14.83
CA ASP A 39 3.19 28.85 -16.11
C ASP A 39 4.28 28.16 -16.95
N THR A 40 3.94 27.06 -17.62
CA THR A 40 4.45 26.78 -18.97
C THR A 40 3.42 26.03 -19.81
N VAL A 41 3.16 26.63 -20.97
CA VAL A 41 2.38 26.16 -22.11
C VAL A 41 3.22 25.17 -22.94
N GLY A 42 2.55 24.22 -23.59
CA GLY A 42 3.04 23.48 -24.77
C GLY A 42 3.27 21.99 -24.52
N GLU A 43 2.49 21.11 -25.14
CA GLU A 43 2.71 20.71 -26.54
C GLU A 43 1.71 19.61 -26.93
N SER A 44 1.05 19.85 -28.06
CA SER A 44 0.10 18.97 -28.71
C SER A 44 0.82 17.80 -29.39
N VAL A 45 0.38 16.57 -29.13
CA VAL A 45 0.52 15.50 -30.12
C VAL A 45 -0.82 14.79 -30.25
N ALA A 46 -1.48 15.09 -31.36
CA ALA A 46 -2.64 14.38 -31.84
C ALA A 46 -2.22 12.98 -32.32
N VAL A 47 -2.97 11.96 -31.91
CA VAL A 47 -3.06 10.71 -32.66
C VAL A 47 -4.53 10.36 -32.78
N GLN A 48 -5.06 10.54 -33.99
CA GLN A 48 -6.38 10.08 -34.39
C GLN A 48 -6.39 8.55 -34.45
N ALA A 49 -7.50 7.95 -34.01
CA ALA A 49 -7.98 6.68 -34.52
C ALA A 49 -9.50 6.59 -34.29
N GLU A 50 -10.22 7.01 -35.33
CA GLU A 50 -11.42 6.41 -35.93
C GLU A 50 -12.43 5.66 -35.04
N THR A 51 -13.67 6.15 -35.08
CA THR A 51 -14.87 5.53 -34.51
C THR A 51 -15.34 4.37 -35.37
N ILE A 52 -15.46 3.17 -34.79
CA ILE A 52 -16.31 2.09 -35.31
C ILE A 52 -17.45 1.81 -34.32
N ASN A 53 -18.67 1.93 -34.83
CA ASN A 53 -19.92 1.66 -34.12
C ASN A 53 -20.16 0.15 -33.99
N GLY A 54 -20.42 -0.32 -32.78
CA GLY A 54 -21.18 -1.56 -32.56
C GLY A 54 -20.59 -2.53 -31.54
N GLY A 55 -21.26 -2.61 -30.37
CA GLY A 55 -21.40 -3.85 -29.63
C GLY A 55 -20.27 -4.23 -28.66
N VAL A 56 -20.62 -4.21 -27.37
CA VAL A 56 -19.87 -4.69 -26.20
C VAL A 56 -18.78 -3.74 -25.71
N HIS A 57 -19.15 -2.86 -24.77
CA HIS A 57 -18.21 -2.31 -23.79
C HIS A 57 -17.73 -3.45 -22.88
N VAL A 58 -16.87 -4.33 -23.42
CA VAL A 58 -15.99 -5.12 -22.58
C VAL A 58 -15.04 -4.09 -21.99
N TYR A 59 -15.02 -3.96 -20.67
CA TYR A 59 -13.94 -3.26 -19.98
C TYR A 59 -12.65 -4.07 -20.19
N ALA A 60 -12.10 -4.00 -21.40
CA ALA A 60 -10.66 -4.07 -21.61
C ALA A 60 -10.06 -2.77 -21.05
N THR A 61 -10.38 -2.41 -19.81
CA THR A 61 -9.59 -1.47 -19.04
C THR A 61 -8.41 -2.28 -18.57
N MET A 62 -7.44 -2.51 -19.47
CA MET A 62 -6.10 -2.82 -19.02
C MET A 62 -5.74 -1.69 -18.05
N PRO A 63 -5.57 -1.95 -16.74
CA PRO A 63 -5.19 -0.89 -15.82
C PRO A 63 -3.88 -0.31 -16.39
N PRO A 64 -3.77 1.03 -16.49
CA PRO A 64 -2.60 1.67 -17.07
C PRO A 64 -1.34 1.07 -16.45
N PRO A 65 -0.25 0.91 -17.22
CA PRO A 65 1.02 0.49 -16.66
C PRO A 65 1.32 1.38 -15.46
N GLN A 66 1.43 0.78 -14.28
CA GLN A 66 1.65 1.52 -13.04
C GLN A 66 3.03 2.17 -13.16
N PRO A 67 3.14 3.49 -12.96
CA PRO A 67 4.43 4.16 -13.02
C PRO A 67 5.32 3.54 -11.95
N ARG A 68 6.44 2.95 -12.39
CA ARG A 68 7.52 2.53 -11.49
C ARG A 68 8.36 3.77 -11.19
N THR A 69 8.36 4.17 -9.93
CA THR A 69 9.01 5.39 -9.46
C THR A 69 10.47 5.17 -9.07
N GLY A 70 10.94 3.92 -9.05
CA GLY A 70 12.27 3.54 -8.55
C GLY A 70 12.34 3.48 -7.02
N ASN A 71 11.22 3.74 -6.35
CA ASN A 71 11.04 3.55 -4.91
C ASN A 71 10.12 2.33 -4.70
N ALA A 72 10.67 1.21 -4.23
CA ALA A 72 9.91 -0.02 -4.07
C ALA A 72 8.69 0.11 -3.14
N PHE A 73 8.77 0.95 -2.10
CA PHE A 73 7.62 1.18 -1.22
C PHE A 73 6.51 1.95 -1.93
N ALA A 74 6.86 3.01 -2.66
CA ALA A 74 5.89 3.80 -3.42
C ALA A 74 5.25 2.97 -4.56
N ASP A 75 6.03 2.08 -5.17
CA ASP A 75 5.59 1.16 -6.21
C ASP A 75 4.66 0.08 -5.64
N LEU A 76 4.97 -0.47 -4.45
CA LEU A 76 4.09 -1.38 -3.71
C LEU A 76 2.74 -0.73 -3.39
N VAL A 77 2.75 0.48 -2.82
CA VAL A 77 1.51 1.22 -2.49
C VAL A 77 0.68 1.48 -3.74
N SER A 78 1.33 1.82 -4.85
CA SER A 78 0.64 2.10 -6.12
C SER A 78 0.07 0.81 -6.74
N ALA A 79 0.78 -0.31 -6.63
CA ALA A 79 0.28 -1.62 -7.06
C ALA A 79 -0.92 -2.08 -6.22
N LEU A 80 -0.87 -1.90 -4.89
CA LEU A 80 -1.98 -2.21 -3.99
C LEU A 80 -3.22 -1.36 -4.30
N LEU A 81 -3.06 -0.05 -4.54
CA LEU A 81 -4.17 0.84 -4.92
C LEU A 81 -4.84 0.50 -6.26
N ALA A 82 -4.18 -0.29 -7.10
CA ALA A 82 -4.76 -0.78 -8.35
C ALA A 82 -5.66 -2.02 -8.15
N VAL A 83 -5.65 -2.63 -6.97
CA VAL A 83 -6.55 -3.73 -6.63
C VAL A 83 -7.93 -3.16 -6.28
N PRO A 84 -9.04 -3.64 -6.90
CA PRO A 84 -10.36 -3.05 -6.72
C PRO A 84 -10.81 -2.93 -5.25
N CYS A 85 -10.73 -4.00 -4.46
CA CYS A 85 -11.08 -3.97 -3.04
C CYS A 85 -10.20 -3.02 -2.20
N VAL A 86 -8.99 -2.68 -2.63
CA VAL A 86 -8.10 -1.76 -1.90
C VAL A 86 -8.42 -0.30 -2.25
N ARG A 87 -8.90 -0.03 -3.47
CA ARG A 87 -9.18 1.31 -3.96
C ARG A 87 -10.38 1.96 -3.28
N ASP A 88 -11.39 1.17 -2.95
CA ASP A 88 -12.67 1.66 -2.43
C ASP A 88 -12.76 1.48 -0.90
N GLU A 89 -13.41 2.42 -0.20
CA GLU A 89 -13.47 2.42 1.28
C GLU A 89 -14.17 1.18 1.84
N ALA A 90 -15.30 0.78 1.24
CA ALA A 90 -16.02 -0.43 1.63
C ALA A 90 -15.16 -1.68 1.43
N GLY A 91 -14.41 -1.74 0.33
CA GLY A 91 -13.48 -2.82 0.05
C GLY A 91 -12.33 -2.87 1.07
N ARG A 92 -11.75 -1.73 1.43
CA ARG A 92 -10.69 -1.67 2.47
C ARG A 92 -11.20 -2.13 3.82
N ARG A 93 -12.42 -1.75 4.20
CA ARG A 93 -13.06 -2.23 5.43
C ARG A 93 -13.25 -3.75 5.41
N LEU A 94 -13.68 -4.31 4.29
CA LEU A 94 -13.78 -5.76 4.12
C LEU A 94 -12.41 -6.43 4.22
N LEU A 95 -11.39 -5.91 3.54
CA LEU A 95 -10.02 -6.38 3.62
C LEU A 95 -9.52 -6.39 5.08
N LEU A 96 -9.67 -5.28 5.80
CA LEU A 96 -9.29 -5.17 7.21
C LEU A 96 -10.01 -6.19 8.08
N SER A 97 -11.29 -6.47 7.81
CA SER A 97 -12.07 -7.47 8.57
C SER A 97 -11.63 -8.93 8.36
N ARG A 98 -10.83 -9.21 7.31
CA ARG A 98 -10.31 -10.55 6.97
C ARG A 98 -8.85 -10.75 7.38
N LEU A 99 -8.14 -9.66 7.68
CA LEU A 99 -6.81 -9.72 8.27
C LEU A 99 -6.89 -10.28 9.70
N ARG A 100 -5.75 -10.78 10.18
CA ARG A 100 -5.65 -11.16 11.58
C ARG A 100 -6.03 -9.99 12.51
N PRO A 101 -6.77 -10.24 13.60
CA PRO A 101 -7.24 -9.20 14.51
C PRO A 101 -6.14 -8.26 14.97
N GLU A 102 -4.94 -8.79 15.27
CA GLU A 102 -3.82 -8.02 15.81
C GLU A 102 -3.28 -6.97 14.81
N ILE A 103 -3.35 -7.27 13.52
CA ILE A 103 -3.00 -6.32 12.45
C ILE A 103 -4.14 -5.33 12.29
N SER A 104 -5.36 -5.82 12.07
CA SER A 104 -6.52 -5.00 11.69
C SER A 104 -6.87 -3.92 12.72
N SER A 105 -6.79 -4.22 14.02
CA SER A 105 -7.05 -3.25 15.10
C SER A 105 -5.96 -2.20 15.23
N SER A 106 -4.78 -2.47 14.66
CA SER A 106 -3.58 -1.64 14.80
C SER A 106 -3.33 -0.73 13.61
N VAL A 107 -4.17 -0.81 12.56
CA VAL A 107 -4.09 0.08 11.40
C VAL A 107 -4.80 1.40 11.73
N PRO A 108 -4.09 2.56 11.75
CA PRO A 108 -4.74 3.86 11.89
C PRO A 108 -5.71 4.14 10.75
N HIS A 109 -6.91 4.63 11.07
CA HIS A 109 -7.86 5.07 10.06
C HIS A 109 -7.40 6.37 9.39
N GLN A 110 -7.50 6.42 8.06
CA GLN A 110 -7.16 7.55 7.19
C GLN A 110 -8.26 7.75 6.15
N PRO A 111 -8.78 8.97 5.98
CA PRO A 111 -9.86 9.24 5.02
C PRO A 111 -9.39 9.17 3.56
N ARG A 112 -8.08 9.25 3.31
CA ARG A 112 -7.50 9.18 1.96
C ARG A 112 -7.00 7.77 1.69
N ALA A 113 -7.51 7.14 0.63
CA ALA A 113 -7.16 5.78 0.22
C ALA A 113 -5.64 5.52 0.23
N ARG A 114 -4.85 6.38 -0.41
CA ARG A 114 -3.39 6.22 -0.44
C ARG A 114 -2.75 6.29 0.94
N LEU A 115 -3.22 7.17 1.83
CA LEU A 115 -2.71 7.23 3.20
C LEU A 115 -3.13 6.00 4.01
N GLN A 116 -4.37 5.52 3.84
CA GLN A 116 -4.84 4.30 4.49
C GLN A 116 -4.00 3.08 4.10
N VAL A 117 -3.65 2.97 2.81
CA VAL A 117 -2.80 1.88 2.31
C VAL A 117 -1.37 2.00 2.82
N VAL A 118 -0.81 3.21 2.91
CA VAL A 118 0.51 3.44 3.53
C VAL A 118 0.52 2.99 4.98
N GLU A 119 -0.47 3.39 5.77
CA GLU A 119 -0.60 2.97 7.17
C GLU A 119 -0.78 1.45 7.28
N LEU A 120 -1.61 0.85 6.43
CA LEU A 120 -1.80 -0.61 6.38
C LEU A 120 -0.49 -1.35 6.11
N VAL A 121 0.27 -0.95 5.08
CA VAL A 121 1.55 -1.59 4.75
C VAL A 121 2.54 -1.41 5.90
N HIS A 122 2.65 -0.21 6.48
CA HIS A 122 3.49 0.01 7.64
C HIS A 122 3.08 -0.89 8.81
N THR A 123 1.80 -0.97 9.15
CA THR A 123 1.32 -1.87 10.21
C THR A 123 1.73 -3.31 9.90
N CYS A 124 1.48 -3.81 8.69
CA CYS A 124 1.87 -5.17 8.28
C CYS A 124 3.38 -5.47 8.48
N LEU A 125 4.27 -4.49 8.31
CA LEU A 125 5.71 -4.68 8.52
C LEU A 125 6.11 -4.90 9.99
N HIS A 126 5.25 -4.54 10.94
CA HIS A 126 5.51 -4.74 12.36
C HIS A 126 5.04 -6.11 12.87
N TYR A 127 4.47 -6.94 12.01
CA TYR A 127 3.99 -8.28 12.37
C TYR A 127 4.66 -9.33 11.52
N ASP A 128 5.04 -10.45 12.15
CA ASP A 128 5.55 -11.62 11.45
C ASP A 128 4.56 -12.09 10.38
N ALA A 129 5.08 -12.28 9.17
CA ALA A 129 4.32 -12.63 7.96
C ALA A 129 3.14 -11.65 7.67
N GLY A 130 3.18 -10.41 8.14
CA GLY A 130 2.06 -9.47 7.99
C GLY A 130 1.80 -9.07 6.54
N LEU A 131 2.85 -8.98 5.72
CA LEU A 131 2.71 -8.76 4.27
C LEU A 131 2.17 -9.99 3.55
N ASP A 132 2.56 -11.20 3.97
CA ASP A 132 2.04 -12.44 3.42
C ASP A 132 0.56 -12.62 3.76
N ASP A 133 0.15 -12.24 4.97
CA ASP A 133 -1.24 -12.23 5.41
C ASP A 133 -2.09 -11.27 4.57
N LEU A 134 -1.57 -10.08 4.28
CA LEU A 134 -2.19 -9.14 3.36
C LEU A 134 -2.38 -9.74 1.97
N LEU A 135 -1.34 -10.36 1.41
CA LEU A 135 -1.43 -10.97 0.08
C LEU A 135 -2.40 -12.16 0.04
N ARG A 136 -2.44 -12.97 1.11
CA ARG A 136 -3.42 -14.05 1.28
C ARG A 136 -4.85 -13.51 1.20
N VAL A 137 -5.17 -12.49 1.99
CA VAL A 137 -6.51 -11.87 2.01
C VAL A 137 -6.86 -11.24 0.66
N LEU A 138 -5.91 -10.60 -0.01
CA LEU A 138 -6.15 -10.05 -1.36
C LEU A 138 -6.53 -11.15 -2.36
N ARG A 139 -5.86 -12.30 -2.32
CA ARG A 139 -6.21 -13.46 -3.16
C ARG A 139 -7.56 -14.05 -2.80
N GLU A 140 -7.94 -14.06 -1.52
CA GLU A 140 -9.26 -14.53 -1.10
C GLU A 140 -10.41 -13.63 -1.60
N LEU A 141 -10.18 -12.31 -1.68
CA LEU A 141 -11.22 -11.35 -2.08
C LEU A 141 -11.30 -11.16 -3.60
N GLU A 142 -10.17 -11.21 -4.31
CA GLU A 142 -10.07 -10.83 -5.73
C GLU A 142 -9.58 -11.96 -6.63
N GLY A 143 -9.26 -13.13 -6.06
CA GLY A 143 -8.59 -14.22 -6.75
C GLY A 143 -7.19 -13.85 -7.25
N ASP A 144 -6.66 -14.64 -8.18
CA ASP A 144 -5.38 -14.37 -8.85
C ASP A 144 -5.53 -13.37 -10.01
N SER A 145 -6.24 -12.26 -9.78
CA SER A 145 -6.41 -11.22 -10.78
C SER A 145 -5.08 -10.54 -11.16
N ILE A 146 -5.02 -9.93 -12.36
CA ILE A 146 -3.86 -9.16 -12.82
C ILE A 146 -3.35 -8.15 -11.78
N PRO A 147 -4.20 -7.29 -11.15
CA PRO A 147 -3.72 -6.35 -10.15
C PRO A 147 -3.17 -7.03 -8.90
N VAL A 148 -3.74 -8.17 -8.45
CA VAL A 148 -3.21 -8.94 -7.32
C VAL A 148 -1.83 -9.53 -7.64
N ARG A 149 -1.63 -10.08 -8.85
CA ARG A 149 -0.31 -10.59 -9.26
C ARG A 149 0.74 -9.49 -9.33
N ARG A 150 0.37 -8.29 -9.81
CA ARG A 150 1.27 -7.12 -9.81
C ARG A 150 1.62 -6.67 -8.39
N ALA A 151 0.63 -6.64 -7.48
CA ALA A 151 0.87 -6.35 -6.07
C ALA A 151 1.81 -7.38 -5.42
N ALA A 152 1.64 -8.67 -5.71
CA ALA A 152 2.53 -9.74 -5.25
C ALA A 152 3.98 -9.54 -5.75
N THR A 153 4.16 -9.18 -7.03
CA THR A 153 5.49 -8.87 -7.58
C THR A 153 6.12 -7.66 -6.89
N ALA A 154 5.37 -6.56 -6.70
CA ALA A 154 5.87 -5.37 -6.03
C ALA A 154 6.25 -5.64 -4.57
N LEU A 155 5.47 -6.49 -3.89
CA LEU A 155 5.72 -6.93 -2.52
C LEU A 155 7.01 -7.74 -2.41
N ALA A 156 7.24 -8.68 -3.34
CA ALA A 156 8.48 -9.47 -3.38
C ALA A 156 9.72 -8.60 -3.66
N VAL A 157 9.60 -7.61 -4.55
CA VAL A 157 10.67 -6.63 -4.82
C VAL A 157 10.97 -5.82 -3.56
N PHE A 158 9.94 -5.28 -2.92
CA PHE A 158 10.07 -4.51 -1.69
C PHE A 158 10.72 -5.31 -0.56
N GLN A 159 10.28 -6.55 -0.33
CA GLN A 159 10.85 -7.43 0.70
C GLN A 159 12.34 -7.69 0.45
N LYS A 160 12.73 -7.96 -0.81
CA LYS A 160 14.13 -8.17 -1.19
C LYS A 160 15.01 -6.96 -0.87
N GLU A 161 14.51 -5.74 -1.08
CA GLU A 161 15.24 -4.52 -0.73
C GLU A 161 15.38 -4.36 0.78
N THR A 162 14.34 -4.68 1.56
CA THR A 162 14.40 -4.56 3.03
C THR A 162 15.31 -5.57 3.72
N THR A 163 15.53 -6.75 3.13
CA THR A 163 16.41 -7.79 3.71
C THR A 163 17.89 -7.62 3.36
N THR A 164 18.22 -6.72 2.43
CA THR A 164 19.60 -6.54 1.91
C THR A 164 20.35 -5.41 2.64
N SER A 165 19.73 -4.77 3.63
CA SER A 165 20.33 -3.71 4.45
C SER A 165 20.63 -4.20 5.87
#